data_AF-D8SZS5-F1
#
_entry.id   AF-D8SZS5-F1
#
_cell.length_a   1.000
_cell.length_b   1.000
_cell.length_c   1.000
_cell.angle_alpha   90.00
_cell.angle_beta   90.00
_cell.angle_gamma   90.00
#
_symmetry.space_group_name_H-M   'P 1'
#
loop_
_entity.id
_entity.type
_entity.pdbx_description
1 polymer ?
#
loop_
_entity_poly.entity_id
_entity_poly.type
_entity_poly.pdbx_seq_one_letter_code
_entity_poly.pdbx_strand_id
1 'polypeptide(L)'
;MLSARIAYCGSVEARVRSRIHVRCFAKISSSVPPFSAVKFPAPEPGGYGEISYWDKRYAEQPDATLDWFSDYSRFEPIVRKHIPKSSRVLMAGCGNSAMSNDMVEDGYQEIVNTDLSSVVIDNFKARYAHVPQLSCILGLDSRDMSAFQDCSFDAIIDKGLADAMLCGVDPAEGVLEMLRETYRILRPQGVFMLITYGHPEIRMPALLEPGLKWSILLYALAKPGTEKAVMETIEGVTPDSLPIDERNWSLGLEDFGGDKGMTFVYVCSKPNEADK
;
A
#
# COMPACT_ATOMS: atom_id res chain seq x y z
N MET A 1 19.83 19.10 -62.29
CA MET A 1 19.15 18.35 -61.21
C MET A 1 20.22 17.82 -60.28
N LEU A 2 20.38 18.47 -59.13
CA LEU A 2 21.30 18.09 -58.05
C LEU A 2 20.70 16.94 -57.25
N SER A 3 21.51 15.95 -56.85
CA SER A 3 21.57 15.55 -55.45
C SER A 3 22.86 14.78 -55.17
N ALA A 4 23.45 15.08 -54.03
CA ALA A 4 24.82 14.78 -53.64
C ALA A 4 24.91 13.67 -52.58
N ARG A 5 26.13 13.13 -52.49
CA ARG A 5 26.74 12.28 -51.45
C ARG A 5 26.38 12.69 -50.01
N ILE A 6 26.43 11.73 -49.07
CA ILE A 6 27.46 11.60 -47.99
C ILE A 6 27.01 10.55 -46.95
N ALA A 7 27.98 9.74 -46.51
CA ALA A 7 27.94 8.77 -45.43
C ALA A 7 28.02 9.42 -44.03
N TYR A 8 27.50 8.79 -42.96
CA TYR A 8 28.31 8.35 -41.81
C TYR A 8 27.51 7.57 -40.74
N CYS A 9 28.27 6.73 -40.05
CA CYS A 9 28.02 5.94 -38.85
C CYS A 9 27.70 6.78 -37.59
N GLY A 10 26.95 6.22 -36.64
CA GLY A 10 27.07 6.55 -35.21
C GLY A 10 25.80 7.00 -34.46
N SER A 11 25.58 6.34 -33.32
CA SER A 11 24.78 6.75 -32.15
C SER A 11 23.25 6.62 -32.18
N VAL A 12 22.75 5.51 -31.61
CA VAL A 12 21.36 5.39 -31.08
C VAL A 12 21.34 5.57 -29.54
N GLU A 13 22.45 6.03 -28.94
CA GLU A 13 22.64 6.02 -27.48
C GLU A 13 22.57 7.40 -26.79
N ALA A 14 22.11 8.45 -27.46
CA ALA A 14 22.06 9.78 -26.83
C ALA A 14 20.94 10.66 -27.38
N ARG A 15 19.76 10.62 -26.75
CA ARG A 15 18.83 11.77 -26.56
C ARG A 15 17.47 11.32 -26.03
N VAL A 16 17.35 11.12 -24.72
CA VAL A 16 16.20 11.63 -23.94
C VAL A 16 16.70 12.06 -22.56
N ARG A 17 17.69 12.96 -22.54
CA ARG A 17 18.00 13.80 -21.38
C ARG A 17 17.53 15.21 -21.71
N SER A 18 16.25 15.47 -21.52
CA SER A 18 15.69 16.83 -21.61
C SER A 18 14.81 17.09 -20.39
N ARG A 19 15.45 17.63 -19.36
CA ARG A 19 14.99 18.75 -18.53
C ARG A 19 13.47 18.86 -18.37
N ILE A 20 12.95 18.30 -17.28
CA ILE A 20 11.72 18.82 -16.68
C ILE A 20 12.16 19.94 -15.73
N HIS A 21 12.14 21.17 -16.23
CA HIS A 21 12.08 22.34 -15.36
C HIS A 21 10.69 22.34 -14.72
N VAL A 22 10.64 22.22 -13.40
CA VAL A 22 9.44 22.52 -12.61
C VAL A 22 9.07 23.98 -12.89
N ARG A 23 8.08 24.19 -13.76
CA ARG A 23 7.39 25.47 -13.93
C ARG A 23 6.02 25.32 -13.28
N CYS A 24 5.96 25.52 -11.97
CA CYS A 24 4.70 25.72 -11.27
C CYS A 24 4.28 27.19 -11.44
N PHE A 25 3.30 27.44 -12.30
CA PHE A 25 2.43 28.60 -12.21
C PHE A 25 1.01 28.17 -12.54
N ALA A 26 0.21 27.87 -11.51
CA ALA A 26 -1.25 27.94 -11.55
C ALA A 26 -1.79 28.04 -10.11
N LYS A 27 -2.79 28.91 -9.94
CA LYS A 27 -3.42 29.30 -8.67
C LYS A 27 -4.12 28.11 -7.98
N ILE A 28 -4.00 28.09 -6.65
CA ILE A 28 -4.48 27.10 -5.69
C ILE A 28 -5.88 27.46 -5.16
N SER A 29 -6.75 26.46 -5.04
CA SER A 29 -8.00 26.41 -4.23
C SER A 29 -8.50 24.96 -4.34
N SER A 30 -8.81 24.16 -3.31
CA SER A 30 -9.19 24.36 -1.90
C SER A 30 -8.78 23.13 -1.06
N SER A 31 -8.79 23.26 0.27
CA SER A 31 -8.47 22.24 1.30
C SER A 31 -8.94 20.80 1.00
N VAL A 32 -8.06 19.80 1.21
CA VAL A 32 -8.44 18.38 1.25
C VAL A 32 -9.46 18.17 2.39
N PRO A 33 -10.67 17.63 2.12
CA PRO A 33 -11.66 17.39 3.15
C PRO A 33 -11.17 16.33 4.16
N PRO A 34 -11.62 16.37 5.43
CA PRO A 34 -11.30 15.31 6.38
C PRO A 34 -11.82 13.97 5.86
N PHE A 35 -11.08 12.88 6.11
CA PHE A 35 -11.45 11.55 5.60
C PHE A 35 -12.84 11.11 6.06
N SER A 36 -13.25 11.51 7.26
CA SER A 36 -14.61 11.28 7.79
C SER A 36 -15.73 11.96 6.98
N ALA A 37 -15.42 12.95 6.13
CA ALA A 37 -16.37 13.58 5.23
C ALA A 37 -16.45 12.92 3.85
N VAL A 38 -15.57 11.95 3.55
CA VAL A 38 -15.66 11.15 2.32
C VAL A 38 -16.87 10.23 2.42
N LYS A 39 -17.72 10.24 1.39
CA LYS A 39 -18.92 9.40 1.33
C LYS A 39 -18.55 8.04 0.75
N PHE A 40 -18.81 6.99 1.52
CA PHE A 40 -18.68 5.61 1.07
C PHE A 40 -20.08 5.02 0.78
N PRO A 41 -20.18 4.03 -0.12
CA PRO A 41 -21.41 3.27 -0.32
C PRO A 41 -21.90 2.67 1.01
N ALA A 42 -23.20 2.50 1.15
CA ALA A 42 -23.74 1.77 2.29
C ALA A 42 -23.24 0.32 2.29
N PRO A 43 -23.01 -0.30 3.46
CA PRO A 43 -22.62 -1.70 3.54
C PRO A 43 -23.66 -2.58 2.83
N GLU A 44 -23.18 -3.51 2.00
CA GLU A 44 -24.04 -4.50 1.37
C GLU A 44 -24.05 -5.79 2.21
N PRO A 45 -25.22 -6.39 2.49
CA PRO A 45 -25.29 -7.68 3.20
C PRO A 45 -24.49 -8.76 2.48
N GLY A 46 -23.61 -9.45 3.22
CA GLY A 46 -22.70 -10.44 2.64
C GLY A 46 -21.61 -9.84 1.74
N GLY A 47 -21.32 -8.55 1.87
CA GLY A 47 -20.22 -7.87 1.18
C GLY A 47 -18.87 -8.03 1.88
N TYR A 48 -17.83 -7.43 1.29
CA TYR A 48 -16.44 -7.51 1.78
C TYR A 48 -16.22 -6.89 3.17
N GLY A 49 -17.16 -6.09 3.67
CA GLY A 49 -17.12 -5.52 5.01
C GLY A 49 -17.57 -6.48 6.12
N GLU A 50 -18.13 -7.65 5.78
CA GLU A 50 -18.63 -8.62 6.75
C GLU A 50 -17.67 -9.80 6.91
N ILE A 51 -17.35 -10.15 8.16
CA ILE A 51 -16.50 -11.31 8.45
C ILE A 51 -17.10 -12.64 7.96
N SER A 52 -18.43 -12.74 7.96
CA SER A 52 -19.18 -13.92 7.48
C SER A 52 -18.90 -14.22 6.00
N TYR A 53 -18.72 -13.19 5.17
CA TYR A 53 -18.34 -13.34 3.77
C TYR A 53 -16.96 -14.01 3.65
N TRP A 54 -15.99 -13.51 4.41
CA TRP A 54 -14.62 -14.00 4.39
C TRP A 54 -14.52 -15.42 4.94
N ASP A 55 -15.14 -15.70 6.09
CA ASP A 55 -15.17 -17.05 6.66
C ASP A 55 -15.76 -18.07 5.67
N LYS A 56 -16.88 -17.73 5.02
CA LYS A 56 -17.48 -18.58 3.99
C LYS A 56 -16.52 -18.82 2.82
N ARG A 57 -15.91 -17.75 2.30
CA ARG A 57 -14.96 -17.83 1.18
C ARG A 57 -13.77 -18.75 1.51
N TYR A 58 -13.20 -18.61 2.70
CA TYR A 58 -12.05 -19.40 3.11
C TYR A 58 -12.41 -20.86 3.44
N ALA A 59 -13.62 -21.12 3.90
CA ALA A 59 -14.12 -22.48 4.13
C ALA A 59 -14.37 -23.24 2.81
N GLU A 60 -14.76 -22.55 1.74
CA GLU A 60 -15.00 -23.16 0.42
C GLU A 60 -13.70 -23.56 -0.30
N GLN A 61 -12.57 -22.92 0.02
CA GLN A 61 -11.28 -23.15 -0.64
C GLN A 61 -10.10 -23.21 0.35
N PRO A 62 -10.09 -24.19 1.27
CA PRO A 62 -9.12 -24.22 2.37
C PRO A 62 -7.66 -24.39 1.93
N ASP A 63 -7.44 -25.01 0.77
CA ASP A 63 -6.10 -25.27 0.21
C ASP A 63 -5.66 -24.24 -0.85
N ALA A 64 -6.54 -23.29 -1.22
CA ALA A 64 -6.21 -22.29 -2.23
C ALA A 64 -5.38 -21.14 -1.64
N THR A 65 -4.48 -20.59 -2.47
CA THR A 65 -3.93 -19.25 -2.30
C THR A 65 -4.60 -18.30 -3.28
N LEU A 66 -4.81 -17.06 -2.85
CA LEU A 66 -5.27 -16.01 -3.75
C LEU A 66 -4.69 -14.66 -3.35
N ASP A 67 -4.09 -14.01 -4.33
CA ASP A 67 -3.56 -12.67 -4.18
C ASP A 67 -4.49 -11.64 -4.79
N TRP A 68 -5.10 -10.83 -3.91
CA TRP A 68 -5.77 -9.61 -4.34
C TRP A 68 -4.76 -8.65 -4.96
N PHE A 69 -5.21 -7.95 -6.02
CA PHE A 69 -4.45 -7.04 -6.88
C PHE A 69 -3.40 -7.71 -7.78
N SER A 70 -2.39 -8.35 -7.20
CA SER A 70 -1.31 -9.08 -7.89
C SER A 70 -0.49 -9.90 -6.90
N ASP A 71 0.29 -10.85 -7.41
CA ASP A 71 1.25 -11.63 -6.62
C ASP A 71 2.43 -10.79 -6.11
N TYR A 72 3.24 -11.40 -5.23
CA TYR A 72 4.40 -10.75 -4.61
C TYR A 72 5.41 -10.20 -5.62
N SER A 73 5.63 -10.90 -6.74
CA SER A 73 6.67 -10.51 -7.73
C SER A 73 6.46 -9.10 -8.28
N ARG A 74 5.21 -8.64 -8.35
CA ARG A 74 4.88 -7.27 -8.76
C ARG A 74 5.35 -6.22 -7.76
N PHE A 75 5.30 -6.54 -6.48
CA PHE A 75 5.62 -5.61 -5.39
C PHE A 75 7.03 -5.83 -4.82
N GLU A 76 7.67 -6.96 -5.14
CA GLU A 76 9.01 -7.35 -4.70
C GLU A 76 10.05 -6.22 -4.83
N PRO A 77 10.16 -5.48 -5.96
CA PRO A 77 11.14 -4.40 -6.05
C PRO A 77 10.90 -3.26 -5.06
N ILE A 78 9.64 -2.95 -4.77
CA ILE A 78 9.25 -1.89 -3.82
C ILE A 78 9.47 -2.38 -2.39
N VAL A 79 9.05 -3.61 -2.10
CA VAL A 79 9.23 -4.27 -0.79
C VAL A 79 10.72 -4.38 -0.44
N ARG A 80 11.56 -4.86 -1.36
CA ARG A 80 13.02 -4.92 -1.17
C ARG A 80 13.67 -3.56 -1.00
N LYS A 81 13.16 -2.51 -1.67
CA LYS A 81 13.71 -1.15 -1.58
C LYS A 81 13.49 -0.54 -0.19
N HIS A 82 12.35 -0.81 0.44
CA HIS A 82 11.91 -0.10 1.65
C HIS A 82 11.89 -0.94 2.92
N ILE A 83 11.83 -2.27 2.81
CA ILE A 83 11.73 -3.17 3.95
C ILE A 83 12.95 -4.11 3.93
N PRO A 84 13.95 -3.89 4.80
CA PRO A 84 15.10 -4.78 4.95
C PRO A 84 14.69 -6.23 5.25
N LYS A 85 15.47 -7.21 4.78
CA LYS A 85 15.19 -8.66 5.00
C LYS A 85 15.22 -9.07 6.48
N SER A 86 15.96 -8.34 7.30
CA SER A 86 16.03 -8.51 8.74
C SER A 86 14.86 -7.89 9.49
N SER A 87 13.94 -7.21 8.78
CA SER A 87 12.80 -6.55 9.40
C SER A 87 11.81 -7.56 9.97
N ARG A 88 11.30 -7.26 11.17
CA ARG A 88 10.11 -7.88 11.74
C ARG A 88 8.85 -7.28 11.10
N VAL A 89 8.18 -8.06 10.26
CA VAL A 89 7.05 -7.60 9.43
C VAL A 89 5.71 -8.07 10.00
N LEU A 90 4.73 -7.19 10.07
CA LEU A 90 3.32 -7.55 10.25
C LEU A 90 2.60 -7.55 8.91
N MET A 91 1.95 -8.64 8.56
CA MET A 91 1.00 -8.71 7.45
C MET A 91 -0.43 -8.57 8.01
N ALA A 92 -0.99 -7.36 7.93
CA ALA A 92 -2.32 -7.05 8.46
C ALA A 92 -3.40 -7.42 7.45
N GLY A 93 -4.34 -8.29 7.86
CA GLY A 93 -5.36 -8.84 6.96
C GLY A 93 -4.74 -9.78 5.93
N CYS A 94 -3.98 -10.77 6.40
CA CYS A 94 -3.16 -11.62 5.53
C CYS A 94 -4.00 -12.45 4.53
N GLY A 95 -5.25 -12.76 4.86
CA GLY A 95 -6.10 -13.65 4.09
C GLY A 95 -5.41 -14.97 3.75
N ASN A 96 -5.73 -15.52 2.59
CA ASN A 96 -5.07 -16.72 2.05
C ASN A 96 -4.00 -16.37 0.98
N SER A 97 -3.44 -15.17 1.01
CA SER A 97 -2.36 -14.74 0.11
C SER A 97 -1.11 -15.59 0.28
N ALA A 98 -0.36 -15.80 -0.82
CA ALA A 98 0.96 -16.44 -0.76
C ALA A 98 2.08 -15.45 -0.37
N MET A 99 1.80 -14.14 -0.37
CA MET A 99 2.81 -13.08 -0.26
C MET A 99 3.75 -13.24 0.94
N SER A 100 3.25 -13.64 2.11
CA SER A 100 4.10 -13.86 3.28
C SER A 100 5.09 -15.01 3.07
N ASN A 101 4.65 -16.11 2.45
CA ASN A 101 5.55 -17.21 2.11
C ASN A 101 6.55 -16.82 1.02
N ASP A 102 6.09 -16.13 -0.03
CA ASP A 102 6.95 -15.63 -1.11
C ASP A 102 8.03 -14.67 -0.57
N MET A 103 7.68 -13.84 0.43
CA MET A 103 8.64 -13.01 1.14
C MET A 103 9.67 -13.85 1.93
N VAL A 104 9.24 -14.94 2.58
CA VAL A 104 10.20 -15.85 3.24
C VAL A 104 11.13 -16.50 2.25
N GLU A 105 10.63 -16.93 1.09
CA GLU A 105 11.44 -17.45 -0.02
C GLU A 105 12.40 -16.37 -0.56
N ASP A 106 11.99 -15.11 -0.54
CA ASP A 106 12.82 -13.94 -0.81
C ASP A 106 13.73 -13.54 0.38
N GLY A 107 13.83 -14.37 1.42
CA GLY A 107 14.79 -14.22 2.51
C GLY A 107 14.37 -13.34 3.68
N TYR A 108 13.10 -12.92 3.77
CA TYR A 108 12.56 -12.32 5.01
C TYR A 108 12.49 -13.38 6.13
N GLN A 109 12.87 -12.98 7.35
CA GLN A 109 13.11 -13.95 8.44
C GLN A 109 12.03 -13.98 9.52
N GLU A 110 11.25 -12.91 9.69
CA GLU A 110 10.24 -12.83 10.74
C GLU A 110 9.00 -12.09 10.23
N ILE A 111 7.95 -12.86 9.90
CA ILE A 111 6.66 -12.32 9.44
C ILE A 111 5.55 -12.83 10.36
N VAL A 112 4.82 -11.89 10.95
CA VAL A 112 3.62 -12.13 11.76
C VAL A 112 2.40 -11.84 10.90
N ASN A 113 1.48 -12.80 10.83
CA ASN A 113 0.28 -12.71 9.99
C ASN A 113 -0.96 -12.59 10.87
N THR A 114 -1.85 -11.66 10.55
CA THR A 114 -3.08 -11.47 11.32
C THR A 114 -4.27 -11.31 10.40
N ASP A 115 -5.39 -11.91 10.77
CA ASP A 115 -6.65 -11.78 10.08
C ASP A 115 -7.78 -11.93 11.10
N LEU A 116 -8.88 -11.23 10.86
CA LEU A 116 -10.08 -11.35 11.70
C LEU A 116 -10.73 -12.73 11.51
N SER A 117 -10.57 -13.35 10.34
CA SER A 117 -11.15 -14.66 10.03
C SER A 117 -10.38 -15.78 10.72
N SER A 118 -11.06 -16.47 11.63
CA SER A 118 -10.48 -17.65 12.27
C SER A 118 -10.20 -18.78 11.28
N VAL A 119 -11.09 -18.93 10.28
CA VAL A 119 -10.99 -19.96 9.25
C VAL A 119 -9.69 -19.84 8.46
N VAL A 120 -9.34 -18.62 8.02
CA VAL A 120 -8.12 -18.43 7.22
C VAL A 120 -6.84 -18.61 8.04
N ILE A 121 -6.86 -18.20 9.31
CA ILE A 121 -5.71 -18.40 10.19
C ILE A 121 -5.47 -19.88 10.47
N ASP A 122 -6.52 -20.67 10.67
CA ASP A 122 -6.37 -22.12 10.86
C ASP A 122 -5.86 -22.79 9.58
N ASN A 123 -6.37 -22.41 8.40
CA ASN A 123 -5.84 -22.86 7.12
C ASN A 123 -4.36 -22.46 6.93
N PHE A 124 -4.00 -21.23 7.29
CA PHE A 124 -2.63 -20.70 7.21
C PHE A 124 -1.68 -21.52 8.09
N LYS A 125 -2.06 -21.77 9.35
CA LYS A 125 -1.27 -22.60 10.28
C LYS A 125 -1.06 -23.99 9.74
N ALA A 126 -2.11 -24.63 9.21
CA ALA A 126 -2.00 -25.98 8.64
C ALA A 126 -1.04 -26.01 7.44
N ARG A 127 -1.16 -25.02 6.54
CA ARG A 127 -0.36 -24.93 5.32
C ARG A 127 1.12 -24.64 5.61
N TYR A 128 1.40 -23.70 6.50
CA TYR A 128 2.75 -23.19 6.74
C TYR A 128 3.37 -23.66 8.06
N ALA A 129 2.85 -24.73 8.69
CA ALA A 129 3.39 -25.30 9.93
C ALA A 129 4.89 -25.65 9.85
N HIS A 130 5.40 -25.89 8.63
CA HIS A 130 6.79 -26.24 8.36
C HIS A 130 7.70 -25.03 8.09
N VAL A 131 7.15 -23.81 8.06
CA VAL A 131 7.88 -22.56 7.75
C VAL A 131 8.08 -21.74 9.03
N PRO A 132 9.22 -21.89 9.73
CA PRO A 132 9.41 -21.29 11.06
C PRO A 132 9.49 -19.75 11.07
N GLN A 133 9.72 -19.12 9.91
CA GLN A 133 9.72 -17.65 9.74
C GLN A 133 8.32 -17.04 9.79
N LEU A 134 7.29 -17.87 9.59
CA LEU A 134 5.89 -17.44 9.59
C LEU A 134 5.24 -17.75 10.92
N SER A 135 4.66 -16.71 11.52
CA SER A 135 3.78 -16.84 12.69
C SER A 135 2.44 -16.17 12.40
N CYS A 136 1.43 -16.48 13.20
CA CYS A 136 0.12 -15.85 13.04
C CYS A 136 -0.62 -15.66 14.37
N ILE A 137 -1.47 -14.63 14.43
CA ILE A 137 -2.37 -14.38 15.57
C ILE A 137 -3.81 -14.50 15.09
N LEU A 138 -4.58 -15.31 15.81
CA LEU A 138 -5.97 -15.60 15.51
C LEU A 138 -6.88 -14.45 15.93
N GLY A 139 -7.75 -13.98 15.02
CA GLY A 139 -8.86 -13.09 15.35
C GLY A 139 -8.46 -11.70 15.80
N LEU A 140 -7.24 -11.26 15.47
CA LEU A 140 -6.79 -9.90 15.79
C LEU A 140 -7.46 -8.92 14.83
N ASP A 141 -8.30 -8.05 15.38
CA ASP A 141 -8.86 -6.92 14.66
C ASP A 141 -7.78 -5.85 14.48
N SER A 142 -7.50 -5.43 13.24
CA SER A 142 -6.47 -4.41 13.01
C SER A 142 -6.85 -3.02 13.51
N ARG A 143 -8.10 -2.81 13.94
CA ARG A 143 -8.56 -1.61 14.67
C ARG A 143 -8.18 -1.61 16.14
N ASP A 144 -7.85 -2.77 16.71
CA ASP A 144 -7.36 -2.95 18.07
C ASP A 144 -6.21 -3.98 18.08
N MET A 145 -4.99 -3.46 18.00
CA MET A 145 -3.75 -4.22 18.02
C MET A 145 -3.08 -4.16 19.40
N SER A 146 -3.85 -4.06 20.49
CA SER A 146 -3.36 -4.01 21.88
C SER A 146 -2.56 -5.24 22.32
N ALA A 147 -2.70 -6.37 21.60
CA ALA A 147 -1.85 -7.55 21.76
C ALA A 147 -0.37 -7.27 21.43
N PHE A 148 -0.08 -6.20 20.69
CA PHE A 148 1.26 -5.76 20.34
C PHE A 148 1.67 -4.53 21.14
N GLN A 149 2.92 -4.54 21.59
CA GLN A 149 3.56 -3.39 22.20
C GLN A 149 3.78 -2.28 21.18
N ASP A 150 3.81 -1.04 21.65
CA ASP A 150 4.23 0.12 20.87
C ASP A 150 5.62 -0.13 20.27
N CYS A 151 5.84 0.38 19.06
CA CYS A 151 7.14 0.31 18.39
C CYS A 151 7.73 -1.12 18.23
N SER A 152 6.89 -2.15 18.13
CA SER A 152 7.28 -3.56 18.07
C SER A 152 7.53 -4.12 16.66
N PHE A 153 7.18 -3.39 15.60
CA PHE A 153 7.39 -3.83 14.21
C PHE A 153 8.32 -2.90 13.44
N ASP A 154 9.15 -3.48 12.56
CA ASP A 154 9.94 -2.74 11.56
C ASP A 154 9.06 -2.25 10.42
N ALA A 155 8.18 -3.13 9.96
CA ALA A 155 7.31 -2.85 8.85
C ALA A 155 5.94 -3.49 9.04
N ILE A 156 4.93 -2.84 8.47
CA ILE A 156 3.57 -3.32 8.45
C ILE A 156 3.11 -3.23 7.01
N ILE A 157 2.52 -4.31 6.48
CA ILE A 157 1.99 -4.37 5.13
C ILE A 157 0.49 -4.60 5.23
N ASP A 158 -0.27 -3.71 4.61
CA ASP A 158 -1.68 -3.89 4.28
C ASP A 158 -1.78 -4.11 2.77
N LYS A 159 -2.35 -5.27 2.38
CA LYS A 159 -2.71 -5.55 0.99
C LYS A 159 -4.19 -5.85 0.86
N GLY A 160 -4.99 -4.79 0.86
CA GLY A 160 -6.42 -4.82 0.56
C GLY A 160 -7.32 -4.91 1.79
N LEU A 161 -6.76 -4.88 2.99
CA LEU A 161 -7.52 -4.81 4.23
C LEU A 161 -8.26 -3.46 4.33
N ALA A 162 -7.57 -2.35 4.09
CA ALA A 162 -8.23 -1.03 4.04
C ALA A 162 -9.24 -0.91 2.88
N ASP A 163 -9.18 -1.74 1.84
CA ASP A 163 -10.22 -1.82 0.81
C ASP A 163 -11.46 -2.56 1.33
N ALA A 164 -11.26 -3.68 2.02
CA ALA A 164 -12.35 -4.45 2.63
C ALA A 164 -13.06 -3.67 3.76
N MET A 165 -12.30 -2.98 4.62
CA MET A 165 -12.86 -2.15 5.70
C MET A 165 -13.76 -1.02 5.18
N LEU A 166 -13.42 -0.44 4.01
CA LEU A 166 -14.25 0.61 3.40
C LEU A 166 -15.60 0.10 2.86
N CYS A 167 -15.81 -1.21 2.80
CA CYS A 167 -17.10 -1.82 2.50
C CYS A 167 -17.93 -2.13 3.76
N GLY A 168 -17.39 -1.88 4.95
CA GLY A 168 -18.00 -2.20 6.24
C GLY A 168 -18.77 -1.05 6.87
N VAL A 169 -19.19 -1.28 8.13
CA VAL A 169 -19.82 -0.26 8.98
C VAL A 169 -18.78 0.75 9.43
N ASP A 170 -19.15 2.03 9.49
CA ASP A 170 -18.27 3.14 9.85
C ASP A 170 -16.93 3.12 9.08
N PRO A 171 -16.96 3.05 7.74
CA PRO A 171 -15.80 2.72 6.91
C PRO A 171 -14.64 3.69 7.10
N ALA A 172 -14.93 4.98 7.25
CA ALA A 172 -13.90 5.99 7.50
C ALA A 172 -13.21 5.76 8.84
N GLU A 173 -13.98 5.63 9.93
CA GLU A 173 -13.41 5.51 11.28
C GLU A 173 -12.65 4.19 11.44
N GLY A 174 -13.15 3.07 10.91
CA GLY A 174 -12.45 1.79 10.99
C GLY A 174 -11.06 1.83 10.33
N VAL A 175 -10.91 2.53 9.20
CA VAL A 175 -9.60 2.73 8.57
C VAL A 175 -8.72 3.66 9.42
N LEU A 176 -9.28 4.73 10.00
CA LEU A 176 -8.50 5.64 10.87
C LEU A 176 -8.02 4.91 12.13
N GLU A 177 -8.86 4.11 12.80
CA GLU A 177 -8.48 3.26 13.93
C GLU A 177 -7.33 2.31 13.55
N MET A 178 -7.45 1.63 12.41
CA MET A 178 -6.38 0.76 11.89
C MET A 178 -5.07 1.53 11.65
N LEU A 179 -5.14 2.72 11.06
CA LEU A 179 -3.95 3.55 10.80
C LEU A 179 -3.30 4.07 12.09
N ARG A 180 -4.09 4.44 13.09
CA ARG A 180 -3.60 4.86 14.42
C ARG A 180 -2.88 3.71 15.13
N GLU A 181 -3.47 2.51 15.14
CA GLU A 181 -2.84 1.32 15.69
C GLU A 181 -1.57 0.93 14.94
N THR A 182 -1.62 0.97 13.60
CA THR A 182 -0.45 0.77 12.72
C THR A 182 0.67 1.74 13.10
N TYR A 183 0.36 3.03 13.23
CA TYR A 183 1.34 4.03 13.62
C TYR A 183 1.90 3.77 15.03
N ARG A 184 1.07 3.36 15.99
CA ARG A 184 1.48 3.05 17.37
C ARG A 184 2.51 1.92 17.43
N ILE A 185 2.21 0.78 16.79
CA ILE A 185 3.05 -0.42 16.86
C ILE A 185 4.28 -0.36 15.93
N LEU A 186 4.30 0.56 14.96
CA LEU A 186 5.45 0.78 14.10
C LEU A 186 6.58 1.50 14.85
N ARG A 187 7.80 0.99 14.75
CA ARG A 187 8.97 1.63 15.36
C ARG A 187 9.30 2.98 14.70
N PRO A 188 10.05 3.88 15.36
CA PRO A 188 10.64 5.03 14.68
C PRO A 188 11.49 4.57 13.49
N GLN A 189 11.38 5.25 12.35
CA GLN A 189 11.96 4.83 11.05
C GLN A 189 11.37 3.55 10.46
N GLY A 190 10.33 2.98 11.06
CA GLY A 190 9.60 1.86 10.49
C GLY A 190 8.75 2.28 9.29
N VAL A 191 8.40 1.30 8.46
CA VAL A 191 7.65 1.50 7.21
C VAL A 191 6.27 0.83 7.27
N PHE A 192 5.22 1.61 7.05
CA PHE A 192 3.91 1.08 6.69
C PHE A 192 3.75 1.08 5.16
N MET A 193 3.37 -0.04 4.58
CA MET A 193 3.12 -0.18 3.14
C MET A 193 1.66 -0.54 2.90
N LEU A 194 0.91 0.37 2.26
CA LEU A 194 -0.47 0.14 1.84
C LEU A 194 -0.52 -0.13 0.34
N ILE A 195 -0.92 -1.34 -0.03
CA ILE A 195 -1.14 -1.78 -1.41
C ILE A 195 -2.64 -1.84 -1.66
N THR A 196 -3.14 -1.05 -2.61
CA THR A 196 -4.59 -0.80 -2.75
C THR A 196 -4.98 -0.41 -4.17
N TYR A 197 -6.25 -0.58 -4.52
CA TYR A 197 -6.86 0.08 -5.69
C TYR A 197 -7.40 1.48 -5.38
N GLY A 198 -7.40 1.89 -4.10
CA GLY A 198 -7.87 3.21 -3.69
C GLY A 198 -7.02 4.32 -4.28
N HIS A 199 -7.66 5.21 -5.04
CA HIS A 199 -7.02 6.38 -5.63
C HIS A 199 -6.49 7.33 -4.54
N PRO A 200 -5.42 8.11 -4.81
CA PRO A 200 -4.91 9.12 -3.87
C PRO A 200 -5.96 10.11 -3.35
N GLU A 201 -7.00 10.44 -4.13
CA GLU A 201 -8.17 11.24 -3.66
C GLU A 201 -8.82 10.67 -2.40
N ILE A 202 -8.84 9.35 -2.30
CA ILE A 202 -9.51 8.61 -1.23
C ILE A 202 -8.50 8.25 -0.14
N ARG A 203 -7.30 7.80 -0.50
CA ARG A 203 -6.33 7.28 0.47
C ARG A 203 -5.52 8.36 1.18
N MET A 204 -5.14 9.43 0.48
CA MET A 204 -4.32 10.49 1.08
C MET A 204 -5.00 11.20 2.26
N PRO A 205 -6.31 11.52 2.24
CA PRO A 205 -6.97 12.11 3.40
C PRO A 205 -6.87 11.25 4.67
N ALA A 206 -6.93 9.92 4.55
CA ALA A 206 -6.77 9.00 5.68
C ALA A 206 -5.30 8.94 6.15
N LEU A 207 -4.37 8.79 5.22
CA LEU A 207 -2.93 8.70 5.54
C LEU A 207 -2.37 10.02 6.11
N LEU A 208 -3.04 11.15 5.86
CA LEU A 208 -2.69 12.47 6.40
C LEU A 208 -3.52 12.85 7.64
N GLU A 209 -4.13 11.87 8.30
CA GLU A 209 -4.85 12.09 9.54
C GLU A 209 -3.97 12.82 10.59
N PRO A 210 -4.52 13.83 11.29
CA PRO A 210 -3.79 14.52 12.36
C PRO A 210 -3.22 13.55 13.40
N GLY A 211 -1.90 13.57 13.58
CA GLY A 211 -1.19 12.69 14.51
C GLY A 211 -0.31 11.65 13.80
N LEU A 212 -0.62 11.30 12.55
CA LEU A 212 0.18 10.39 11.74
C LEU A 212 1.30 11.16 11.04
N LYS A 213 2.44 11.33 11.72
CA LYS A 213 3.55 12.19 11.26
C LYS A 213 4.51 11.53 10.25
N TRP A 214 4.11 10.46 9.58
CA TRP A 214 4.99 9.74 8.64
C TRP A 214 5.22 10.51 7.33
N SER A 215 6.35 10.32 6.67
CA SER A 215 6.50 10.74 5.26
C SER A 215 5.83 9.74 4.33
N ILE A 216 5.34 10.18 3.17
CA ILE A 216 4.61 9.31 2.23
C ILE A 216 5.28 9.34 0.86
N LEU A 217 5.57 8.17 0.33
CA LEU A 217 6.02 7.94 -1.04
C LEU A 217 4.97 7.12 -1.79
N LEU A 218 4.59 7.53 -3.00
CA LEU A 218 3.54 6.88 -3.78
C LEU A 218 4.11 6.22 -5.04
N TYR A 219 3.78 4.95 -5.24
CA TYR A 219 3.98 4.24 -6.49
C TYR A 219 2.63 3.99 -7.17
N ALA A 220 2.54 4.29 -8.46
CA ALA A 220 1.40 3.93 -9.30
C ALA A 220 1.84 2.84 -10.28
N LEU A 221 1.22 1.68 -10.21
CA LEU A 221 1.51 0.52 -11.04
C LEU A 221 0.29 0.22 -11.91
N ALA A 222 0.48 0.01 -13.22
CA ALA A 222 -0.60 -0.47 -14.08
C ALA A 222 -1.22 -1.78 -13.53
N LYS A 223 -2.50 -2.08 -13.79
CA LYS A 223 -3.10 -3.36 -13.43
C LYS A 223 -2.61 -4.43 -14.43
N PRO A 224 -2.46 -5.69 -14.01
CA PRO A 224 -2.23 -6.78 -14.95
C PRO A 224 -3.28 -6.77 -16.07
N GLY A 225 -2.84 -6.83 -17.33
CA GLY A 225 -3.73 -6.89 -18.50
C GLY A 225 -4.18 -5.54 -19.09
N THR A 226 -3.68 -4.40 -18.60
CA THR A 226 -3.90 -3.08 -19.26
C THR A 226 -2.81 -2.76 -20.28
N GLU A 227 -3.15 -2.28 -21.48
CA GLU A 227 -2.23 -2.06 -22.62
C GLU A 227 -1.14 -0.97 -22.43
N LYS A 228 -1.05 -0.32 -21.26
CA LYS A 228 0.00 0.66 -20.96
C LYS A 228 0.77 0.28 -19.70
N ALA A 229 1.89 -0.42 -19.87
CA ALA A 229 2.89 -0.58 -18.83
C ALA A 229 3.69 0.73 -18.69
N VAL A 230 3.26 1.60 -17.79
CA VAL A 230 4.08 2.73 -17.34
C VAL A 230 4.50 2.44 -15.90
N MET A 231 5.80 2.26 -15.68
CA MET A 231 6.43 2.29 -14.36
C MET A 231 6.90 3.72 -14.14
N GLU A 232 6.10 4.53 -13.44
CA GLU A 232 6.51 5.87 -13.01
C GLU A 232 6.60 5.91 -11.49
N THR A 233 7.75 6.36 -10.98
CA THR A 233 7.99 6.58 -9.55
C THR A 233 7.74 8.06 -9.26
N ILE A 234 6.77 8.37 -8.40
CA ILE A 234 6.58 9.72 -7.88
C ILE A 234 7.38 9.82 -6.58
N GLU A 235 8.49 10.57 -6.58
CA GLU A 235 9.36 10.75 -5.41
C GLU A 235 8.90 11.91 -4.49
N GLY A 236 8.70 11.58 -3.21
CA GLY A 236 8.87 12.48 -2.05
C GLY A 236 7.73 13.45 -1.72
N VAL A 237 6.91 13.11 -0.71
CA VAL A 237 6.20 14.11 0.10
C VAL A 237 6.49 13.87 1.58
N THR A 238 7.20 14.79 2.22
CA THR A 238 7.21 14.92 3.68
C THR A 238 6.03 15.82 4.10
N PRO A 239 5.11 15.39 5.00
CA PRO A 239 3.93 16.17 5.37
C PRO A 239 4.22 17.60 5.83
N ASP A 240 5.40 17.82 6.42
CA ASP A 240 5.80 19.11 6.98
C ASP A 240 6.49 20.05 5.98
N SER A 241 6.80 19.60 4.76
CA SER A 241 7.47 20.43 3.74
C SER A 241 6.51 21.10 2.76
N LEU A 242 5.21 20.83 2.85
CA LEU A 242 4.19 21.43 2.00
C LEU A 242 3.15 22.12 2.87
N PRO A 243 2.87 23.41 2.64
CA PRO A 243 1.73 24.08 3.25
C PRO A 243 0.45 23.25 3.08
N ILE A 244 -0.38 23.20 4.12
CA ILE A 244 -1.63 22.42 4.19
C ILE A 244 -2.57 22.70 2.99
N ASP A 245 -2.46 23.89 2.41
CA ASP A 245 -3.17 24.39 1.23
C ASP A 245 -2.47 24.13 -0.12
N GLU A 246 -1.18 23.78 -0.13
CA GLU A 246 -0.37 23.48 -1.33
C GLU A 246 -0.30 21.97 -1.66
N ARG A 247 -1.05 21.13 -0.95
CA ARG A 247 -1.14 19.67 -1.16
C ARG A 247 -1.88 19.32 -2.45
N ASN A 248 -1.30 19.68 -3.59
CA ASN A 248 -1.79 19.34 -4.90
C ASN A 248 -1.22 17.99 -5.35
N TRP A 249 -1.66 16.91 -4.68
CA TRP A 249 -1.25 15.53 -4.99
C TRP A 249 -1.81 15.05 -6.35
N SER A 250 -2.75 15.80 -6.97
CA SER A 250 -3.30 15.53 -8.30
C SER A 250 -2.42 16.02 -9.46
N LEU A 251 -1.31 16.73 -9.19
CA LEU A 251 -0.38 17.17 -10.24
C LEU A 251 0.37 15.97 -10.84
N GLY A 252 -0.14 15.50 -11.98
CA GLY A 252 0.36 14.36 -12.74
C GLY A 252 -0.58 13.16 -12.75
N LEU A 253 -1.58 13.08 -11.85
CA LEU A 253 -2.55 11.97 -11.84
C LEU A 253 -3.58 12.05 -12.97
N GLU A 254 -3.81 13.25 -13.51
CA GLU A 254 -4.64 13.49 -14.70
C GLU A 254 -4.07 12.79 -15.96
N ASP A 255 -2.75 12.56 -16.02
CA ASP A 255 -2.08 11.86 -17.14
C ASP A 255 -2.31 10.33 -17.11
N PHE A 256 -2.79 9.78 -15.99
CA PHE A 256 -3.04 8.34 -15.83
C PHE A 256 -4.44 7.90 -16.27
N GLY A 257 -5.21 8.80 -16.89
CA GLY A 257 -6.43 8.44 -17.62
C GLY A 257 -7.49 7.78 -16.74
N GLY A 258 -7.88 8.45 -15.65
CA GLY A 258 -9.08 8.16 -14.84
C GLY A 258 -9.25 6.70 -14.40
N ASP A 259 -8.82 6.41 -13.16
CA ASP A 259 -9.19 5.28 -12.25
C ASP A 259 -9.15 3.82 -12.74
N LYS A 260 -9.26 3.55 -14.04
CA LYS A 260 -9.51 2.21 -14.56
C LYS A 260 -8.23 1.55 -15.03
N GLY A 261 -7.38 1.19 -14.07
CA GLY A 261 -6.22 0.38 -14.41
C GLY A 261 -4.97 0.56 -13.56
N MET A 262 -5.04 1.11 -12.36
CA MET A 262 -3.86 1.26 -11.50
C MET A 262 -4.01 0.52 -10.16
N THR A 263 -2.87 0.07 -9.64
CA THR A 263 -2.64 -0.36 -8.27
C THR A 263 -1.70 0.66 -7.65
N PHE A 264 -2.06 1.18 -6.49
CA PHE A 264 -1.25 2.16 -5.78
C PHE A 264 -0.53 1.49 -4.61
N VAL A 265 0.71 1.88 -4.39
CA VAL A 265 1.49 1.49 -3.20
C VAL A 265 1.93 2.75 -2.49
N TYR A 266 1.38 2.97 -1.30
CA TYR A 266 1.78 4.06 -0.41
C TYR A 266 2.79 3.51 0.59
N VAL A 267 3.97 4.12 0.61
CA VAL A 267 5.06 3.78 1.54
C VAL A 267 5.17 4.91 2.55
N CYS A 268 4.68 4.67 3.75
CA CYS A 268 4.62 5.60 4.87
C CYS A 268 5.79 5.33 5.83
N SER A 269 6.73 6.27 5.95
CA SER A 269 7.90 6.11 6.83
C SER A 269 7.76 6.94 8.11
N LYS A 270 7.74 6.28 9.27
CA LYS A 270 7.60 6.96 10.57
C LYS A 270 8.88 7.74 10.90
N PRO A 271 8.81 9.01 11.34
CA PRO A 271 10.00 9.81 11.64
C PRO A 271 10.78 9.23 12.82
N ASN A 272 12.03 9.63 12.96
CA ASN A 272 12.80 9.33 14.17
C ASN A 272 12.26 10.17 15.34
N GLU A 273 12.28 9.64 16.57
CA GLU A 273 11.82 10.41 17.75
C GLU A 273 12.70 11.64 18.03
N ALA A 274 13.95 11.64 17.54
CA ALA A 274 14.89 12.74 17.64
C ALA A 274 14.61 13.91 16.67
N ASP A 275 13.68 13.74 15.72
CA ASP A 275 13.31 14.77 14.73
C ASP A 275 12.13 15.65 15.22
N LYS A 276 11.84 15.65 16.52
CA LYS A 276 10.78 16.44 17.17
C LYS A 276 11.28 17.73 17.80
#